data_AF-A0A8J9SIK8-F1
#
_entry.id   AF-A0A8J9SIK8-F1
#
_cell.length_a   1.000
_cell.length_b   1.000
_cell.length_c   1.000
_cell.angle_alpha   90.00
_cell.angle_beta   90.00
_cell.angle_gamma   90.00
#
_symmetry.space_group_name_H-M   'P 1'
#
loop_
_entity.id
_entity.type
_entity.pdbx_description
1 polymer ?
#
loop_
_entity_poly.entity_id
_entity_poly.type
_entity_poly.pdbx_seq_one_letter_code
_entity_poly.pdbx_strand_id
1 'polypeptide(L)'
;MNSAKTEYKNNYQPVLMQPLPVVEQLNSAYSSSVTKWQMLNIVSNGRQSLPVDTLKNSQTNVSDQKRLKGQRHSIPRIERFYKEVVCFDLLLQCPLKGVMELSPPKKIVLNSSSKKIVHDKKELIVGLSACLMISGRRCQTTRARKSIAGFKLREGSVLGCKVTLRGSSMYAFLDKLINLVLPRARPSSINGGIDLNGTYNIGISDPFLFVELEYHYDLFQSLEGFDIALVMSPRDKGIVPLFWSGLQTLTG
;
A
#
# COMPACT_ATOMS: atom_id res chain seq x y z
N MET A 1 -51.01 11.70 -12.10
CA MET A 1 -49.99 11.68 -11.03
C MET A 1 -48.70 11.17 -11.63
N ASN A 2 -47.70 12.04 -11.68
CA ASN A 2 -46.50 11.98 -12.51
C ASN A 2 -45.49 10.96 -11.99
N SER A 3 -44.94 10.12 -12.87
CA SER A 3 -43.74 9.33 -12.61
C SER A 3 -42.59 9.91 -13.45
N ALA A 4 -41.70 10.64 -12.80
CA ALA A 4 -40.55 11.28 -13.42
C ALA A 4 -39.42 10.25 -13.58
N LYS A 5 -39.26 9.73 -14.80
CA LYS A 5 -38.01 9.13 -15.28
C LYS A 5 -37.01 10.27 -15.51
N THR A 6 -35.94 10.32 -14.72
CA THR A 6 -34.81 11.24 -14.96
C THR A 6 -33.72 10.47 -15.71
N GLU A 7 -33.65 10.71 -17.02
CA GLU A 7 -32.53 10.33 -17.87
C GLU A 7 -31.30 11.19 -17.53
N TYR A 8 -30.21 10.57 -17.09
CA TYR A 8 -28.90 11.21 -17.05
C TYR A 8 -28.31 11.20 -18.47
N LYS A 9 -28.43 12.32 -19.18
CA LYS A 9 -27.72 12.56 -20.45
C LYS A 9 -26.24 12.83 -20.18
N ASN A 10 -25.39 11.95 -20.70
CA ASN A 10 -23.95 12.15 -20.82
C ASN A 10 -23.66 13.34 -21.76
N ASN A 11 -23.22 14.46 -21.19
CA ASN A 11 -22.60 15.56 -21.95
C ASN A 11 -21.22 15.86 -21.35
N TYR A 12 -20.21 15.14 -21.81
CA TYR A 12 -18.81 15.55 -21.70
C TYR A 12 -18.23 15.65 -23.11
N GLN A 13 -18.11 16.88 -23.61
CA GLN A 13 -17.26 17.22 -24.75
C GLN A 13 -15.84 17.49 -24.21
N PRO A 14 -14.77 17.01 -24.87
CA PRO A 14 -13.40 17.27 -24.41
C PRO A 14 -12.99 18.70 -24.75
N VAL A 15 -12.77 19.53 -23.73
CA VAL A 15 -12.14 20.86 -23.88
C VAL A 15 -10.63 20.66 -24.02
N LEU A 16 -10.09 20.97 -25.20
CA LEU A 16 -8.65 21.10 -25.42
C LEU A 16 -8.10 22.23 -24.54
N MET A 17 -7.45 21.87 -23.44
CA MET A 17 -6.86 22.81 -22.48
C MET A 17 -5.47 23.22 -22.98
N GLN A 18 -5.30 24.49 -23.34
CA GLN A 18 -3.99 25.08 -23.65
C GLN A 18 -3.13 25.14 -22.36
N PRO A 19 -1.80 24.96 -22.45
CA PRO A 19 -0.93 24.93 -21.27
C PRO A 19 -0.85 26.31 -20.60
N LEU A 20 -1.17 26.37 -19.30
CA LEU A 20 -1.10 27.59 -18.47
C LEU A 20 0.36 28.00 -18.16
N PRO A 21 0.67 29.30 -18.13
CA PRO A 21 2.04 29.86 -18.06
C PRO A 21 2.73 29.76 -16.68
N VAL A 22 2.19 28.98 -15.74
CA VAL A 22 2.63 28.99 -14.32
C VAL A 22 3.88 28.14 -14.08
N VAL A 23 4.16 27.15 -14.94
CA VAL A 23 5.28 26.20 -14.78
C VAL A 23 6.65 26.88 -14.96
N GLU A 24 6.72 27.95 -15.78
CA GLU A 24 7.98 28.66 -16.07
C GLU A 24 8.42 29.59 -14.93
N GLN A 25 7.48 30.17 -14.19
CA GLN A 25 7.77 31.11 -13.10
C GLN A 25 8.34 30.42 -11.84
N LEU A 26 7.99 29.16 -11.60
CA LEU A 26 8.52 28.40 -10.47
C LEU A 26 9.98 27.97 -10.71
N ASN A 27 10.36 27.62 -11.94
CA ASN A 27 11.72 27.14 -12.22
C ASN A 27 12.81 28.24 -12.09
N SER A 28 12.48 29.52 -12.34
CA SER A 28 13.44 30.62 -12.15
C SER A 28 13.68 30.97 -10.67
N ALA A 29 12.66 30.82 -9.82
CA ALA A 29 12.73 31.06 -8.39
C ALA A 29 13.55 29.99 -7.64
N TYR A 30 13.49 28.73 -8.09
CA TYR A 30 14.25 27.63 -7.48
C TYR A 30 15.75 27.64 -7.84
N SER A 31 16.14 28.11 -9.03
CA SER A 31 17.55 28.18 -9.47
C SER A 31 18.39 29.21 -8.68
N SER A 32 17.75 30.31 -8.27
CA SER A 32 18.40 31.44 -7.59
C SER A 32 18.72 31.19 -6.10
N SER A 33 18.00 30.26 -5.48
CA SER A 33 18.06 30.02 -4.03
C SER A 33 19.10 28.96 -3.66
N VAL A 34 19.36 28.00 -4.56
CA VAL A 34 20.30 26.89 -4.34
C VAL A 34 21.76 27.33 -4.49
N THR A 35 22.04 28.27 -5.40
CA THR A 35 23.38 28.81 -5.66
C THR A 35 23.89 29.71 -4.52
N LYS A 36 23.01 30.45 -3.84
CA LYS A 36 23.39 31.32 -2.72
C LYS A 36 23.75 30.53 -1.45
N TRP A 37 23.09 29.40 -1.20
CA TRP A 37 23.42 28.50 -0.10
C TRP A 37 24.70 27.69 -0.33
N GLN A 38 25.01 27.35 -1.58
CA GLN A 38 26.27 26.66 -1.91
C GLN A 38 27.49 27.58 -1.84
N MET A 39 27.36 28.86 -2.20
CA MET A 39 28.49 29.82 -2.07
C MET A 39 28.83 30.20 -0.63
N LEU A 40 27.85 30.24 0.28
CA LEU A 40 28.07 30.63 1.68
C LEU A 40 28.89 29.62 2.50
N ASN A 41 28.90 28.34 2.11
CA ASN A 41 29.63 27.28 2.83
C ASN A 41 31.08 27.09 2.36
N ILE A 42 31.49 27.75 1.28
CA ILE A 42 32.87 27.66 0.75
C ILE A 42 33.76 28.80 1.28
N VAL A 43 33.18 29.87 1.83
CA VAL A 43 33.91 31.10 2.21
C VAL A 43 34.27 31.17 3.71
N SER A 44 33.72 30.31 4.58
CA SER A 44 33.89 30.45 6.04
C SER A 44 34.99 29.60 6.71
N ASN A 45 35.68 28.71 6.00
CA ASN A 45 36.75 27.89 6.59
C ASN A 45 38.10 28.09 5.90
N GLY A 46 38.74 29.21 6.22
CA GLY A 46 40.15 29.45 5.93
C GLY A 46 41.06 28.71 6.92
N ARG A 47 42.01 27.94 6.36
CA ARG A 47 43.35 27.59 6.88
C ARG A 47 43.46 27.04 8.31
N GLN A 48 43.60 25.73 8.42
CA GLN A 48 44.67 25.13 9.22
C GLN A 48 45.37 24.06 8.39
N SER A 49 46.67 24.23 8.14
CA SER A 49 47.54 23.27 7.46
C SER A 49 47.99 22.18 8.45
N LEU A 50 47.96 20.93 8.02
CA LEU A 50 48.64 19.82 8.70
C LEU A 50 49.71 19.23 7.75
N PRO A 51 50.83 18.72 8.30
CA PRO A 51 52.09 18.55 7.59
C PRO A 51 52.06 17.38 6.61
N VAL A 52 52.77 17.58 5.49
CA VAL A 52 53.18 16.50 4.58
C VAL A 52 54.37 15.82 5.25
N ASP A 53 54.17 14.61 5.77
CA ASP A 53 55.11 13.49 5.77
C ASP A 53 54.63 12.41 6.76
N THR A 54 54.36 11.21 6.24
CA THR A 54 54.88 9.91 6.72
C THR A 54 54.10 8.80 6.02
N LEU A 55 54.84 8.01 5.23
CA LEU A 55 54.44 6.76 4.59
C LEU A 55 53.86 5.75 5.60
N LYS A 56 53.09 4.80 5.06
CA LYS A 56 52.67 3.51 5.65
C LYS A 56 51.45 3.57 6.57
N ASN A 57 50.28 3.39 5.95
CA ASN A 57 49.36 2.28 6.29
C ASN A 57 48.25 2.20 5.22
N SER A 58 48.69 1.92 4.00
CA SER A 58 47.89 1.22 3.01
C SER A 58 47.65 -0.21 3.52
N GLN A 59 46.54 -0.44 4.22
CA GLN A 59 45.81 -1.72 4.36
C GLN A 59 44.97 -1.75 5.66
N THR A 60 43.98 -0.88 5.80
CA THR A 60 42.76 -1.21 6.56
C THR A 60 41.63 -0.40 5.95
N ASN A 61 40.46 -1.01 5.80
CA ASN A 61 39.15 -0.43 5.41
C ASN A 61 38.58 -0.88 4.06
N VAL A 62 39.01 -2.02 3.51
CA VAL A 62 38.16 -2.79 2.57
C VAL A 62 37.02 -3.51 3.33
N SER A 63 37.24 -3.81 4.62
CA SER A 63 36.26 -4.41 5.54
C SER A 63 35.14 -3.45 5.94
N ASP A 64 35.43 -2.17 6.12
CA ASP A 64 34.44 -1.17 6.57
C ASP A 64 33.49 -0.74 5.45
N GLN A 65 33.98 -0.68 4.21
CA GLN A 65 33.12 -0.45 3.04
C GLN A 65 32.20 -1.62 2.73
N LYS A 66 32.57 -2.85 3.11
CA LYS A 66 31.71 -4.03 2.98
C LYS A 66 30.56 -4.04 4.00
N ARG A 67 30.72 -3.36 5.14
CA ARG A 67 29.72 -3.32 6.23
C ARG A 67 28.56 -2.35 5.95
N LEU A 68 28.78 -1.34 5.11
CA LEU A 68 27.76 -0.36 4.69
C LEU A 68 26.95 -0.77 3.44
N LYS A 69 27.24 -1.93 2.84
CA LYS A 69 26.42 -2.55 1.77
C LYS A 69 25.32 -3.47 2.31
N GLY A 70 24.97 -3.35 3.59
CA GLY A 70 23.82 -4.02 4.19
C GLY A 70 22.52 -3.29 3.84
N GLN A 71 21.83 -3.75 2.80
CA GLN A 71 20.43 -3.44 2.45
C GLN A 71 20.06 -1.95 2.31
N ARG A 72 20.42 -1.34 1.18
CA ARG A 72 19.63 -0.21 0.66
C ARG A 72 18.22 -0.71 0.39
N HIS A 73 17.28 -0.44 1.30
CA HIS A 73 15.87 -0.67 1.04
C HIS A 73 15.47 0.24 -0.13
N SER A 74 15.39 -0.32 -1.34
CA SER A 74 14.87 0.39 -2.49
C SER A 74 13.41 0.75 -2.20
N ILE A 75 13.09 2.04 -2.24
CA ILE A 75 11.71 2.52 -2.04
C ILE A 75 10.80 1.77 -3.04
N PRO A 76 9.73 1.08 -2.57
CA PRO A 76 8.80 0.37 -3.43
C PRO A 76 8.21 1.29 -4.51
N ARG A 77 8.03 0.78 -5.73
CA ARG A 77 7.48 1.54 -6.87
C ARG A 77 6.17 2.25 -6.51
N ILE A 78 5.25 1.52 -5.89
CA ILE A 78 3.94 2.04 -5.49
C ILE A 78 4.04 3.12 -4.40
N GLU A 79 5.08 3.07 -3.54
CA GLU A 79 5.29 4.09 -2.51
C GLU A 79 5.74 5.42 -3.14
N ARG A 80 6.63 5.37 -4.15
CA ARG A 80 7.02 6.56 -4.91
C ARG A 80 5.83 7.15 -5.65
N PHE A 81 5.09 6.30 -6.38
CA PHE A 81 3.90 6.71 -7.11
C PHE A 81 2.87 7.38 -6.20
N TYR A 82 2.66 6.82 -5.00
CA TYR A 82 1.77 7.42 -4.02
C TYR A 82 2.21 8.84 -3.63
N LYS A 83 3.50 9.03 -3.31
CA LYS A 83 4.04 10.32 -2.86
C LYS A 83 4.07 11.38 -3.95
N GLU A 84 4.41 10.99 -5.18
CA GLU A 84 4.67 11.93 -6.27
C GLU A 84 3.40 12.27 -7.07
N VAL A 85 2.59 11.26 -7.39
CA VAL A 85 1.45 11.41 -8.30
C VAL A 85 0.15 11.52 -7.52
N VAL A 86 -0.14 10.53 -6.69
CA VAL A 86 -1.44 10.44 -6.00
C VAL A 86 -1.60 11.55 -4.98
N CYS A 87 -0.56 11.87 -4.21
CA CYS A 87 -0.64 12.97 -3.24
C CYS A 87 -0.90 14.32 -3.92
N PHE A 88 -0.29 14.57 -5.08
CA PHE A 88 -0.47 15.82 -5.80
C PHE A 88 -1.87 15.92 -6.40
N ASP A 89 -2.37 14.85 -7.03
CA ASP A 89 -3.72 14.81 -7.61
C ASP A 89 -4.80 15.01 -6.53
N LEU A 90 -4.63 14.37 -5.37
CA LEU A 90 -5.55 14.53 -4.24
C LEU A 90 -5.54 15.96 -3.67
N LEU A 91 -4.40 16.64 -3.67
CA LEU A 91 -4.31 18.05 -3.24
C LEU A 91 -5.01 19.01 -4.21
N LEU A 92 -5.07 18.67 -5.51
CA LEU A 92 -5.78 19.47 -6.50
C LEU A 92 -7.28 19.24 -6.46
N GLN A 93 -7.73 18.00 -6.28
CA GLN A 93 -9.14 17.63 -6.32
C GLN A 93 -9.87 17.92 -5.00
N CYS A 94 -9.18 17.85 -3.86
CA CYS A 94 -9.77 18.06 -2.55
C CYS A 94 -9.33 19.40 -1.96
N PRO A 95 -10.26 20.17 -1.33
CA PRO A 95 -9.92 21.40 -0.63
C PRO A 95 -9.22 21.10 0.71
N LEU A 96 -7.96 20.67 0.65
CA LEU A 96 -7.12 20.41 1.82
C LEU A 96 -6.37 21.68 2.23
N LYS A 97 -6.20 21.89 3.54
CA LYS A 97 -5.52 23.09 4.05
C LYS A 97 -4.00 22.98 3.98
N GLY A 98 -3.47 21.77 3.83
CA GLY A 98 -2.03 21.55 3.65
C GLY A 98 -1.66 20.10 3.41
N VAL A 99 -0.44 19.90 2.91
CA VAL A 99 0.11 18.58 2.53
C VAL A 99 0.12 17.58 3.68
N MET A 100 0.30 18.05 4.92
CA MET A 100 0.31 17.19 6.12
C MET A 100 -1.06 16.62 6.48
N GLU A 101 -2.14 17.16 5.92
CA GLU A 101 -3.50 16.68 6.17
C GLU A 101 -3.74 15.33 5.47
N LEU A 102 -3.09 15.12 4.33
CA LEU A 102 -3.13 13.86 3.60
C LEU A 102 -2.33 12.78 4.36
N SER A 103 -3.04 11.73 4.81
CA SER A 103 -2.39 10.66 5.55
C SER A 103 -2.04 9.47 4.63
N PRO A 104 -0.81 8.91 4.74
CA PRO A 104 -0.47 7.68 4.05
C PRO A 104 -1.33 6.50 4.53
N PRO A 105 -1.48 5.45 3.70
CA PRO A 105 -2.10 4.21 4.14
C PRO A 105 -1.35 3.65 5.36
N LYS A 106 -2.09 3.33 6.43
CA LYS A 106 -1.48 2.98 7.73
C LYS A 106 -1.08 1.51 7.81
N LYS A 107 -1.94 0.63 7.32
CA LYS A 107 -1.76 -0.82 7.34
C LYS A 107 -2.71 -1.49 6.36
N ILE A 108 -2.32 -2.68 5.92
CA ILE A 108 -3.23 -3.65 5.29
C ILE A 108 -3.40 -4.81 6.25
N VAL A 109 -4.64 -5.24 6.46
CA VAL A 109 -4.96 -6.46 7.20
C VAL A 109 -5.51 -7.47 6.19
N LEU A 110 -4.82 -8.58 6.02
CA LEU A 110 -5.32 -9.74 5.28
C LEU A 110 -5.87 -10.73 6.30
N ASN A 111 -7.11 -11.14 6.12
CA ASN A 111 -7.85 -12.04 7.00
C ASN A 111 -8.36 -13.24 6.20
N SER A 112 -8.28 -14.42 6.79
CA SER A 112 -8.91 -15.64 6.28
C SER A 112 -9.61 -16.34 7.45
N SER A 113 -10.92 -16.53 7.31
CA SER A 113 -11.76 -17.22 8.28
C SER A 113 -12.72 -18.14 7.56
N SER A 114 -12.89 -19.34 8.07
CA SER A 114 -13.84 -20.31 7.54
C SER A 114 -14.62 -20.97 8.66
N LYS A 115 -15.88 -21.30 8.40
CA LYS A 115 -16.74 -22.03 9.35
C LYS A 115 -16.24 -23.45 9.61
N LYS A 116 -15.51 -24.05 8.66
CA LYS A 116 -14.99 -25.42 8.75
C LYS A 116 -13.93 -25.57 9.84
N ILE A 117 -13.19 -24.50 10.14
CA ILE A 117 -12.10 -24.47 11.15
C ILE A 117 -12.59 -24.85 12.55
N VAL A 118 -13.86 -24.55 12.86
CA VAL A 118 -14.48 -24.88 14.15
C VAL A 118 -14.59 -26.39 14.36
N HIS A 119 -14.82 -27.12 13.27
CA HIS A 119 -14.94 -28.57 13.26
C HIS A 119 -13.56 -29.23 13.10
N ASP A 120 -12.78 -28.77 12.12
CA ASP A 120 -11.49 -29.34 11.78
C ASP A 120 -10.34 -28.34 11.94
N LYS A 121 -9.50 -28.58 12.95
CA LYS A 121 -8.32 -27.73 13.22
C LYS A 121 -7.25 -27.82 12.12
N LYS A 122 -7.32 -28.83 11.23
CA LYS A 122 -6.39 -28.97 10.10
C LYS A 122 -6.55 -27.84 9.10
N GLU A 123 -7.79 -27.39 8.88
CA GLU A 123 -8.10 -26.26 7.98
C GLU A 123 -7.45 -24.95 8.42
N LEU A 124 -7.22 -24.78 9.72
CA LEU A 124 -6.48 -23.63 10.23
C LEU A 124 -5.03 -23.62 9.72
N ILE A 125 -4.40 -24.79 9.64
CA ILE A 125 -3.00 -24.92 9.20
C ILE A 125 -2.90 -24.49 7.74
N VAL A 126 -3.84 -24.92 6.90
CA VAL A 126 -3.97 -24.53 5.49
C VAL A 126 -4.05 -23.01 5.36
N GLY A 127 -4.95 -22.36 6.10
CA GLY A 127 -5.09 -20.90 6.10
C GLY A 127 -3.81 -20.17 6.55
N LEU A 128 -3.14 -20.67 7.60
CA LEU A 128 -1.89 -20.10 8.09
C LEU A 128 -0.76 -20.21 7.04
N SER A 129 -0.64 -21.35 6.37
CA SER A 129 0.35 -21.52 5.29
C SER A 129 0.05 -20.62 4.10
N ALA A 130 -1.22 -20.49 3.70
CA ALA A 130 -1.59 -19.66 2.56
C ALA A 130 -1.27 -18.17 2.82
N CYS A 131 -1.64 -17.67 4.01
CA CYS A 131 -1.34 -16.30 4.38
C CYS A 131 0.18 -16.06 4.52
N LEU A 132 0.94 -17.06 4.96
CA LEU A 132 2.40 -16.97 5.02
C LEU A 132 3.02 -16.90 3.63
N MET A 133 2.56 -17.70 2.66
CA MET A 133 3.04 -17.68 1.28
C MET A 133 2.76 -16.33 0.59
N ILE A 134 1.54 -15.81 0.74
CA ILE A 134 1.15 -14.53 0.12
C ILE A 134 1.93 -13.36 0.73
N SER A 135 2.02 -13.32 2.07
CA SER A 135 2.47 -12.12 2.78
C SER A 135 3.95 -12.16 3.21
N GLY A 136 4.58 -13.34 3.20
CA GLY A 136 5.93 -13.56 3.73
C GLY A 136 6.05 -13.34 5.24
N ARG A 137 4.93 -13.20 5.97
CA ARG A 137 4.91 -12.86 7.40
C ARG A 137 4.11 -13.89 8.19
N ARG A 138 4.61 -14.21 9.40
CA ARG A 138 3.90 -15.10 10.32
C ARG A 138 2.53 -14.53 10.70
N CYS A 139 1.51 -15.35 10.52
CA CYS A 139 0.12 -15.00 10.77
C CYS A 139 -0.25 -15.21 12.23
N GLN A 140 -1.21 -14.42 12.70
CA GLN A 140 -1.79 -14.54 14.04
C GLN A 140 -3.11 -15.30 13.94
N THR A 141 -3.32 -16.26 14.84
CA THR A 141 -4.60 -16.98 14.94
C THR A 141 -5.66 -16.08 15.59
N THR A 142 -6.87 -16.11 15.03
CA THR A 142 -8.01 -15.35 15.55
C THR A 142 -8.90 -16.27 16.38
N ARG A 143 -9.27 -15.80 17.58
CA ARG A 143 -10.14 -16.53 18.51
C ARG A 143 -11.47 -15.81 18.67
N ALA A 144 -12.53 -16.57 18.90
CA ALA A 144 -13.86 -16.06 19.19
C ALA A 144 -13.85 -15.26 20.49
N ARG A 145 -14.39 -14.03 20.44
CA ARG A 145 -14.55 -13.16 21.62
C ARG A 145 -15.85 -13.39 22.39
N LYS A 146 -16.87 -13.94 21.72
CA LYS A 146 -18.20 -14.17 22.27
C LYS A 146 -18.69 -15.54 21.84
N SER A 147 -19.44 -16.19 22.72
CA SER A 147 -20.08 -17.47 22.42
C SER A 147 -21.38 -17.24 21.65
N ILE A 148 -21.57 -17.92 20.53
CA ILE A 148 -22.77 -17.81 19.69
C ILE A 148 -23.21 -19.22 19.29
N ALA A 149 -24.33 -19.66 19.86
CA ALA A 149 -24.84 -21.02 19.69
C ALA A 149 -25.16 -21.36 18.22
N GLY A 150 -25.68 -20.41 17.43
CA GLY A 150 -26.02 -20.62 16.03
C GLY A 150 -24.85 -21.02 15.13
N PHE A 151 -23.62 -20.61 15.49
CA PHE A 151 -22.40 -20.99 14.80
C PHE A 151 -21.63 -22.13 15.50
N LYS A 152 -22.22 -22.73 16.55
CA LYS A 152 -21.58 -23.70 17.45
C LYS A 152 -20.25 -23.18 18.03
N LEU A 153 -20.16 -21.86 18.24
CA LEU A 153 -18.97 -21.19 18.72
C LEU A 153 -18.99 -21.01 20.23
N ARG A 154 -17.87 -21.36 20.87
CA ARG A 154 -17.56 -21.05 22.27
C ARG A 154 -16.47 -19.98 22.32
N GLU A 155 -16.46 -19.19 23.38
CA GLU A 155 -15.37 -18.24 23.65
C GLU A 155 -14.00 -18.92 23.65
N GLY A 156 -13.03 -18.28 23.01
CA GLY A 156 -11.68 -18.83 22.86
C GLY A 156 -11.50 -19.83 21.72
N SER A 157 -12.57 -20.33 21.09
CA SER A 157 -12.47 -21.19 19.90
C SER A 157 -11.74 -20.48 18.75
N VAL A 158 -10.92 -21.23 18.00
CA VAL A 158 -10.21 -20.67 16.84
C VAL A 158 -11.15 -20.54 15.66
N LEU A 159 -11.10 -19.39 14.99
CA LEU A 159 -11.97 -19.04 13.86
C LEU A 159 -11.22 -18.90 12.54
N GLY A 160 -9.94 -18.53 12.61
CA GLY A 160 -9.17 -18.23 11.41
C GLY A 160 -7.80 -17.66 11.73
N CYS A 161 -7.27 -16.93 10.76
CA CYS A 161 -5.98 -16.30 10.84
C CYS A 161 -5.99 -14.92 10.18
N LYS A 162 -5.10 -14.05 10.65
CA LYS A 162 -4.90 -12.74 10.07
C LYS A 162 -3.42 -12.39 10.04
N VAL A 163 -3.05 -11.54 9.09
CA VAL A 163 -1.74 -10.92 9.04
C VAL A 163 -1.91 -9.41 8.84
N THR A 164 -1.04 -8.64 9.50
CA THR A 164 -1.03 -7.19 9.36
C THR A 164 0.28 -6.74 8.75
N LEU A 165 0.17 -6.09 7.60
CA LEU A 165 1.28 -5.55 6.84
C LEU A 165 1.36 -4.04 7.04
N ARG A 166 2.59 -3.52 7.20
CA ARG A 166 2.92 -2.11 7.39
C ARG A 166 4.22 -1.79 6.67
N GLY A 167 4.45 -0.53 6.32
CA GLY A 167 5.67 -0.08 5.67
C GLY A 167 5.89 -0.73 4.30
N SER A 168 7.12 -1.11 3.99
CA SER A 168 7.51 -1.66 2.68
C SER A 168 6.73 -2.93 2.29
N SER A 169 6.50 -3.86 3.21
CA SER A 169 5.76 -5.11 2.92
C SER A 169 4.30 -4.85 2.55
N MET A 170 3.70 -3.79 3.09
CA MET A 170 2.32 -3.38 2.73
C MET A 170 2.27 -2.90 1.28
N TYR A 171 3.22 -2.06 0.90
CA TYR A 171 3.33 -1.55 -0.47
C TYR A 171 3.66 -2.66 -1.46
N ALA A 172 4.54 -3.61 -1.11
CA ALA A 172 4.81 -4.78 -1.95
C ALA A 172 3.56 -5.66 -2.15
N PHE A 173 2.75 -5.86 -1.10
CA PHE A 173 1.50 -6.59 -1.23
C PHE A 173 0.47 -5.84 -2.10
N LEU A 174 0.36 -4.52 -1.94
CA LEU A 174 -0.54 -3.70 -2.74
C LEU A 174 -0.18 -3.73 -4.24
N ASP A 175 1.12 -3.70 -4.55
CA ASP A 175 1.62 -3.82 -5.92
C ASP A 175 1.25 -5.18 -6.54
N LYS A 176 1.41 -6.27 -5.79
CA LYS A 176 0.95 -7.60 -6.20
C LYS A 176 -0.56 -7.66 -6.41
N LEU A 177 -1.33 -7.06 -5.50
CA LEU A 177 -2.78 -7.04 -5.58
C LEU A 177 -3.24 -6.35 -6.88
N ILE A 178 -2.71 -5.17 -7.16
CA ILE A 178 -3.14 -4.33 -8.28
C ILE A 178 -2.67 -4.89 -9.63
N ASN A 179 -1.41 -5.29 -9.74
CA ASN A 179 -0.85 -5.68 -11.04
C ASN A 179 -1.10 -7.16 -11.38
N LEU A 180 -1.29 -8.03 -10.38
CA LEU A 180 -1.37 -9.48 -10.60
C LEU A 180 -2.76 -10.03 -10.29
N VAL A 181 -3.34 -9.65 -9.15
CA VAL A 181 -4.57 -10.28 -8.64
C VAL A 181 -5.82 -9.67 -9.26
N LEU A 182 -5.95 -8.34 -9.25
CA LEU A 182 -7.14 -7.65 -9.77
C LEU A 182 -7.38 -7.91 -11.27
N PRO A 183 -6.37 -7.92 -12.16
CA PRO A 183 -6.59 -8.16 -13.59
C PRO A 183 -7.02 -9.60 -13.90
N ARG A 184 -6.63 -10.57 -13.06
CA ARG A 184 -7.02 -11.99 -13.19
C ARG A 184 -8.38 -12.27 -12.58
N ALA A 185 -8.85 -11.41 -11.68
CA ALA A 185 -10.09 -11.61 -10.97
C ALA A 185 -11.29 -11.38 -11.88
N ARG A 186 -12.28 -12.27 -11.79
CA ARG A 186 -13.58 -12.00 -12.41
C ARG A 186 -14.28 -10.85 -11.66
N PRO A 187 -15.01 -9.98 -12.37
CA PRO A 187 -15.68 -8.83 -11.74
C PRO A 187 -16.70 -9.23 -10.66
N SER A 188 -17.28 -10.44 -10.73
CA SER A 188 -18.18 -10.97 -9.69
C SER A 188 -17.45 -11.56 -8.47
N SER A 189 -16.14 -11.79 -8.57
CA SER A 189 -15.33 -12.41 -7.52
C SER A 189 -14.68 -11.39 -6.58
N ILE A 190 -14.78 -10.10 -6.89
CA ILE A 190 -14.31 -8.99 -6.05
C ILE A 190 -15.51 -8.23 -5.51
N ASN A 191 -15.66 -8.24 -4.19
CA ASN A 191 -16.62 -7.37 -3.50
C ASN A 191 -15.84 -6.26 -2.79
N GLY A 192 -15.99 -5.02 -3.26
CA GLY A 192 -15.30 -3.86 -2.69
C GLY A 192 -16.28 -2.90 -2.02
N GLY A 193 -15.92 -2.36 -0.85
CA GLY A 193 -16.72 -1.38 -0.14
C GLY A 193 -15.90 -0.46 0.75
N ILE A 194 -16.35 0.77 0.91
CA ILE A 194 -15.73 1.75 1.81
C ILE A 194 -16.57 1.83 3.09
N ASP A 195 -15.92 1.64 4.23
CA ASP A 195 -16.52 1.83 5.54
C ASP A 195 -16.62 3.31 5.91
N LEU A 196 -17.55 3.62 6.81
CA LEU A 196 -17.73 4.95 7.41
C LEU A 196 -16.47 5.51 8.10
N ASN A 197 -15.50 4.66 8.41
CA ASN A 197 -14.25 5.01 9.09
C ASN A 197 -13.06 5.23 8.13
N GLY A 198 -13.28 5.19 6.81
CA GLY A 198 -12.21 5.33 5.82
C GLY A 198 -11.34 4.08 5.66
N THR A 199 -11.89 2.90 5.98
CA THR A 199 -11.28 1.62 5.63
C THR A 199 -11.86 1.18 4.29
N TYR A 200 -11.00 0.75 3.36
CA TYR A 200 -11.43 0.11 2.14
C TYR A 200 -11.32 -1.41 2.30
N ASN A 201 -12.44 -2.11 2.16
CA ASN A 201 -12.53 -3.56 2.29
C ASN A 201 -12.71 -4.17 0.90
N ILE A 202 -11.95 -5.23 0.64
CA ILE A 202 -11.99 -6.01 -0.59
C ILE A 202 -12.12 -7.47 -0.18
N GLY A 203 -13.23 -8.10 -0.51
CA GLY A 203 -13.42 -9.54 -0.40
C GLY A 203 -13.01 -10.21 -1.71
N ILE A 204 -12.12 -11.19 -1.60
CA ILE A 204 -11.69 -12.05 -2.69
C ILE A 204 -12.22 -13.46 -2.42
N SER A 205 -13.16 -13.91 -3.23
CA SER A 205 -13.78 -15.23 -3.09
C SER A 205 -12.92 -16.37 -3.66
N ASP A 206 -11.98 -16.07 -4.55
CA ASP A 206 -11.12 -17.06 -5.18
C ASP A 206 -9.67 -16.90 -4.71
N PRO A 207 -9.14 -17.80 -3.87
CA PRO A 207 -7.78 -17.68 -3.36
C PRO A 207 -6.71 -17.94 -4.43
N PHE A 208 -7.03 -18.64 -5.52
CA PHE A 208 -6.06 -19.01 -6.56
C PHE A 208 -5.70 -17.86 -7.50
N LEU A 209 -6.30 -16.67 -7.30
CA LEU A 209 -5.87 -15.45 -7.98
C LEU A 209 -4.45 -15.04 -7.58
N PHE A 210 -3.99 -15.45 -6.39
CA PHE A 210 -2.59 -15.36 -6.01
C PHE A 210 -1.80 -16.49 -6.67
N VAL A 211 -0.89 -16.13 -7.58
CA VAL A 211 -0.01 -17.08 -8.29
C VAL A 211 0.75 -17.97 -7.30
N GLU A 212 1.11 -17.44 -6.13
CA GLU A 212 1.80 -18.20 -5.08
C GLU A 212 0.96 -19.36 -4.52
N LEU A 213 -0.38 -19.27 -4.54
CA LEU A 213 -1.28 -20.33 -4.11
C LEU A 213 -1.65 -21.27 -5.26
N GLU A 214 -1.75 -20.74 -6.48
CA GLU A 214 -2.06 -21.52 -7.69
C GLU A 214 -1.07 -22.67 -7.92
N TYR A 215 0.24 -22.42 -7.73
CA TYR A 215 1.27 -23.48 -7.85
C TYR A 215 1.12 -24.62 -6.84
N HIS A 216 0.36 -24.42 -5.77
CA HIS A 216 0.14 -25.38 -4.68
C HIS A 216 -1.33 -25.76 -4.55
N TYR A 217 -2.03 -25.87 -5.68
CA TYR A 217 -3.47 -26.14 -5.72
C TYR A 217 -3.92 -27.30 -4.82
N ASP A 218 -3.20 -28.43 -4.86
CA ASP A 218 -3.55 -29.65 -4.11
C ASP A 218 -3.60 -29.45 -2.59
N LEU A 219 -2.84 -28.48 -2.06
CA LEU A 219 -2.77 -28.21 -0.62
C LEU A 219 -3.85 -27.23 -0.15
N PHE A 220 -4.38 -26.39 -1.04
CA PHE A 220 -5.22 -25.24 -0.69
C PHE A 220 -6.68 -25.35 -1.17
N GLN A 221 -7.11 -26.52 -1.65
CA GLN A 221 -8.47 -26.75 -2.19
C GLN A 221 -9.60 -26.40 -1.20
N SER A 222 -9.34 -26.51 0.10
CA SER A 222 -10.35 -26.27 1.14
C SER A 222 -10.55 -24.78 1.48
N LEU A 223 -9.69 -23.90 0.98
CA LEU A 223 -9.66 -22.48 1.34
C LEU A 223 -10.75 -21.70 0.60
N GLU A 224 -11.56 -20.94 1.35
CA GLU A 224 -12.77 -20.27 0.81
C GLU A 224 -12.50 -18.86 0.27
N GLY A 225 -11.38 -18.23 0.61
CA GLY A 225 -11.04 -16.88 0.16
C GLY A 225 -10.34 -16.02 1.21
N PHE A 226 -10.25 -14.72 0.90
CA PHE A 226 -9.57 -13.73 1.71
C PHE A 226 -10.33 -12.40 1.78
N ASP A 227 -10.32 -11.79 2.97
CA ASP A 227 -10.75 -10.41 3.16
C ASP A 227 -9.53 -9.52 3.35
N ILE A 228 -9.45 -8.45 2.57
CA ILE A 228 -8.38 -7.46 2.62
C ILE A 228 -8.98 -6.14 3.10
N ALA A 229 -8.46 -5.63 4.21
CA ALA A 229 -8.83 -4.32 4.75
C ALA A 229 -7.64 -3.36 4.65
N LEU A 230 -7.74 -2.38 3.76
CA LEU A 230 -6.81 -1.26 3.66
C LEU A 230 -7.27 -0.16 4.62
N VAL A 231 -6.48 0.08 5.67
CA VAL A 231 -6.82 1.08 6.69
C VAL A 231 -6.10 2.39 6.37
N MET A 232 -6.88 3.40 6.03
CA MET A 232 -6.41 4.78 5.87
C MET A 232 -6.81 5.62 7.11
N SER A 233 -6.55 6.92 7.06
CA SER A 233 -6.92 7.81 8.17
C SER A 233 -8.40 8.16 8.12
N PRO A 234 -9.11 8.20 9.26
CA PRO A 234 -10.55 8.53 9.29
C PRO A 234 -10.90 9.94 8.83
N ARG A 235 -9.91 10.83 8.67
CA ARG A 235 -10.08 12.19 8.15
C ARG A 235 -10.24 12.21 6.63
N ASP A 236 -9.78 11.17 5.96
CA ASP A 236 -9.61 11.11 4.50
C ASP A 236 -10.82 10.44 3.82
N LYS A 237 -12.02 10.51 4.41
CA LYS A 237 -13.17 9.68 3.99
C LYS A 237 -13.58 9.88 2.53
N GLY A 238 -13.60 11.14 2.07
CA GLY A 238 -13.89 11.46 0.67
C GLY A 238 -12.71 11.18 -0.28
N ILE A 239 -11.52 10.98 0.27
CA ILE A 239 -10.27 10.78 -0.46
C ILE A 239 -10.05 9.30 -0.77
N VAL A 240 -10.51 8.39 0.09
CA VAL A 240 -10.33 6.93 -0.11
C VAL A 240 -10.85 6.42 -1.47
N PRO A 241 -12.06 6.81 -1.95
CA PRO A 241 -12.51 6.39 -3.28
C PRO A 241 -11.63 6.95 -4.41
N LEU A 242 -11.23 8.23 -4.32
CA LEU A 242 -10.38 8.89 -5.31
C LEU A 242 -8.97 8.26 -5.35
N PHE A 243 -8.43 7.95 -4.18
CA PHE A 243 -7.19 7.22 -4.01
C PHE A 243 -7.26 5.84 -4.67
N TRP A 244 -8.36 5.12 -4.48
CA TRP A 244 -8.55 3.81 -5.09
C TRP A 244 -8.72 3.89 -6.60
N SER A 245 -9.50 4.85 -7.12
CA SER A 245 -9.62 5.05 -8.57
C SER A 245 -8.29 5.44 -9.22
N GLY A 246 -7.50 6.29 -8.56
CA GLY A 246 -6.15 6.67 -9.03
C GLY A 246 -5.14 5.52 -9.00
N LEU A 247 -5.38 4.49 -8.17
CA LEU A 247 -4.60 3.25 -8.19
C LEU A 247 -5.04 2.28 -9.28
N GLN A 248 -6.32 2.30 -9.69
CA GLN A 248 -6.81 1.46 -10.78
C GLN A 248 -6.38 1.97 -12.16
N THR A 249 -6.28 3.29 -12.35
CA THR A 249 -5.81 3.87 -13.62
C THR A 249 -4.37 3.50 -13.98
N LEU A 250 -3.56 3.06 -13.00
CA LEU A 250 -2.22 2.49 -13.24
C LEU A 250 -2.23 1.15 -13.99
N THR A 251 -3.36 0.45 -14.00
CA THR A 251 -3.49 -0.90 -14.60
C THR A 251 -4.05 -0.88 -16.02
N GLY A 252 -4.34 0.31 -16.56
CA GLY A 252 -4.86 0.52 -17.92
C GLY A 252 -3.85 1.14 -18.86
#